data_AF-A0A7R9V9R5-F1
#
_entry.id   AF-A0A7R9V9R5-F1
#
_cell.length_a   1.000
_cell.length_b   1.000
_cell.length_c   1.000
_cell.angle_alpha   90.00
_cell.angle_beta   90.00
_cell.angle_gamma   90.00
#
_symmetry.space_group_name_H-M   'P 1'
#
loop_
_entity.id
_entity.type
_entity.pdbx_description
1 polymer ?
#
loop_
_entity_poly.entity_id
_entity_poly.type
_entity_poly.pdbx_seq_one_letter_code
_entity_poly.pdbx_strand_id
1 'polypeptide(L)'
;NQRATAPRPTAWRPKARGGTSHDMVASIEYTGFRLPTSGAPCEIDVVDVDQITARDLWRDYVSQRKPVLIRGHFSDAGWKATAKWDNNYLRRVAGSAPLRVEKRAGQTDSFGRGCKQSMSFASFLDCVERG
;
A
#
# COMPACT_ATOMS: atom_id res chain seq x y z
N ASN A 1 43.43 -3.56 -32.03
CA ASN A 1 42.04 -3.94 -31.73
C ASN A 1 41.57 -3.32 -30.43
N GLN A 2 41.10 -2.08 -30.51
CA GLN A 2 40.56 -1.31 -29.40
C GLN A 2 39.06 -1.62 -29.26
N ARG A 3 38.60 -1.98 -28.05
CA ARG A 3 37.17 -2.20 -27.74
C ARG A 3 36.49 -0.84 -27.54
N ALA A 4 35.49 -0.55 -28.36
CA ALA A 4 34.63 0.62 -28.23
C ALA A 4 33.72 0.46 -26.99
N THR A 5 33.74 1.47 -26.12
CA THR A 5 32.79 1.64 -25.01
C THR A 5 31.54 2.36 -25.51
N ALA A 6 30.36 1.80 -25.24
CA ALA A 6 29.08 2.43 -25.57
C ALA A 6 28.83 3.68 -24.70
N PRO A 7 28.20 4.75 -25.23
CA PRO A 7 27.92 5.95 -24.47
C PRO A 7 26.80 5.74 -23.46
N ARG A 8 26.93 6.35 -22.28
CA ARG A 8 25.90 6.38 -21.23
C ARG A 8 24.65 7.13 -21.71
N PRO A 9 23.43 6.68 -21.38
CA PRO A 9 22.23 7.41 -21.72
C PRO A 9 22.18 8.74 -20.96
N THR A 10 21.93 9.81 -21.71
CA THR A 10 21.76 11.19 -21.24
C THR A 10 20.61 11.32 -20.24
N ALA A 11 20.83 12.12 -19.20
CA ALA A 11 19.84 12.47 -18.20
C ALA A 11 18.54 13.00 -18.83
N TRP A 12 17.41 12.58 -18.27
CA TRP A 12 16.07 13.00 -18.66
C TRP A 12 15.95 14.54 -18.61
N ARG A 13 15.60 15.15 -19.75
CA ARG A 13 15.23 16.56 -19.85
C ARG A 13 13.71 16.67 -19.99
N PRO A 14 13.01 17.46 -19.16
CA PRO A 14 11.60 17.72 -19.40
C PRO A 14 11.45 18.58 -20.66
N LYS A 15 10.55 18.17 -21.57
CA LYS A 15 10.17 18.98 -22.74
C LYS A 15 9.31 20.18 -22.29
N ALA A 16 9.60 21.35 -22.87
CA ALA A 16 8.83 22.57 -22.66
C ALA A 16 7.37 22.42 -23.16
N ARG A 17 6.44 23.04 -22.43
CA ARG A 17 5.00 23.02 -22.64
C ARG A 17 4.59 23.79 -23.91
N GLY A 18 3.87 23.14 -24.82
CA GLY A 18 2.98 23.80 -25.78
C GLY A 18 1.54 23.68 -25.27
N GLY A 19 0.85 24.80 -25.08
CA GLY A 19 -0.50 24.83 -24.52
C GLY A 19 -1.58 24.94 -25.61
N THR A 20 -2.74 24.32 -25.35
CA THR A 20 -4.08 24.90 -25.51
C THR A 20 -5.15 23.91 -25.01
N SER A 21 -5.69 24.18 -23.83
CA SER A 21 -7.13 24.17 -23.48
C SER A 21 -7.22 24.37 -21.96
N HIS A 22 -7.76 25.51 -21.53
CA HIS A 22 -8.09 25.77 -20.13
C HIS A 22 -9.24 24.84 -19.71
N ASP A 23 -8.93 23.59 -19.38
CA ASP A 23 -9.66 22.97 -18.26
C ASP A 23 -8.95 23.52 -17.03
N MET A 24 -9.64 24.40 -16.31
CA MET A 24 -9.24 24.80 -14.98
C MET A 24 -9.16 23.53 -14.14
N VAL A 25 -7.96 22.97 -14.01
CA VAL A 25 -7.67 22.00 -12.96
C VAL A 25 -7.78 22.82 -11.69
N ALA A 26 -9.00 22.89 -11.15
CA ALA A 26 -9.26 23.46 -9.85
C ALA A 26 -8.20 22.90 -8.91
N SER A 27 -7.41 23.79 -8.30
CA SER A 27 -6.44 23.37 -7.29
C SER A 27 -7.23 22.63 -6.22
N ILE A 28 -7.11 21.31 -6.19
CA ILE A 28 -7.74 20.51 -5.14
C ILE A 28 -6.92 20.81 -3.89
N GLU A 29 -7.32 21.84 -3.15
CA GLU A 29 -6.79 22.12 -1.83
C GLU A 29 -6.96 20.86 -0.99
N TYR A 30 -5.88 20.44 -0.33
CA TYR A 30 -5.93 19.32 0.60
C TYR A 30 -6.71 19.77 1.83
N THR A 31 -8.03 19.60 1.79
CA THR A 31 -8.93 19.78 2.94
C THR A 31 -8.56 18.82 4.06
N GLY A 32 -8.03 17.66 3.68
CA GLY A 32 -7.11 16.82 4.43
C GLY A 32 -7.64 16.28 5.74
N PHE A 33 -7.86 14.98 5.74
CA PHE A 33 -8.20 14.25 6.95
C PHE A 33 -7.25 14.63 8.10
N ARG A 34 -7.84 15.07 9.21
CA ARG A 34 -7.13 15.37 10.45
C ARG A 34 -7.51 14.31 11.45
N LEU A 35 -6.50 13.73 12.10
CA LEU A 35 -6.74 12.88 13.25
C LEU A 35 -7.45 13.72 14.32
N PRO A 36 -8.50 13.19 14.96
CA PRO A 36 -9.10 13.87 16.09
C PRO A 36 -8.05 14.14 17.16
N THR A 37 -8.22 15.24 17.89
CA THR A 37 -7.44 15.53 19.08
C THR A 37 -7.57 14.40 20.09
N SER A 38 -6.52 14.17 20.89
CA SER A 38 -6.42 13.06 21.83
C SER A 38 -7.72 12.83 22.62
N GLY A 39 -8.30 11.63 22.48
CA GLY A 39 -9.47 11.17 23.22
C GLY A 39 -10.79 11.14 22.43
N ALA A 40 -10.87 11.80 21.27
CA ALA A 40 -12.03 11.70 20.39
C ALA A 40 -11.91 10.49 19.43
N PRO A 41 -13.00 9.73 19.19
CA PRO A 41 -12.99 8.63 18.24
C PRO A 41 -12.69 9.15 16.84
N CYS A 42 -11.81 8.44 16.15
CA CYS A 42 -11.47 8.69 14.75
C CYS A 42 -12.51 8.01 13.88
N GLU A 43 -13.49 8.77 13.40
CA GLU A 43 -14.53 8.25 12.51
C GLU A 43 -13.97 8.17 11.08
N ILE A 44 -13.90 6.94 10.56
CA ILE A 44 -13.53 6.65 9.19
C ILE A 44 -14.80 6.18 8.49
N ASP A 45 -15.15 6.83 7.38
CA ASP A 45 -16.27 6.40 6.53
C ASP A 45 -16.08 4.92 6.15
N VAL A 46 -17.19 4.18 6.13
CA VAL A 46 -17.18 2.78 5.74
C VAL A 46 -18.16 2.56 4.59
N VAL A 47 -17.67 1.97 3.51
CA VAL A 47 -18.45 1.66 2.30
C VAL A 47 -18.30 0.18 1.97
N ASP A 48 -19.35 -0.45 1.47
CA ASP A 48 -19.26 -1.81 0.93
C ASP A 48 -18.81 -1.75 -0.54
N VAL A 49 -17.96 -2.70 -0.96
CA VAL A 49 -17.31 -2.71 -2.29
C VAL A 49 -18.30 -2.72 -3.46
N ASP A 50 -19.49 -3.27 -3.25
CA ASP A 50 -20.58 -3.33 -4.23
C ASP A 50 -21.43 -2.06 -4.29
N GLN A 51 -21.25 -1.13 -3.35
CA GLN A 51 -22.00 0.13 -3.26
C GLN A 51 -21.20 1.34 -3.73
N ILE A 52 -19.96 1.16 -4.20
CA ILE A 52 -19.09 2.26 -4.62
C ILE A 52 -18.51 2.05 -6.02
N THR A 53 -18.66 3.04 -6.90
CA THR A 53 -18.00 3.02 -8.20
C THR A 53 -16.59 3.59 -8.10
N ALA A 54 -15.71 3.24 -9.06
CA ALA A 54 -14.37 3.84 -9.14
C ALA A 54 -14.40 5.38 -9.24
N ARG A 55 -15.44 5.94 -9.90
CA ARG A 55 -15.62 7.39 -10.03
C ARG A 55 -15.97 8.02 -8.68
N ASP A 56 -16.89 7.41 -7.93
CA ASP A 56 -17.29 7.90 -6.61
C ASP A 56 -16.14 7.77 -5.62
N LEU A 57 -15.43 6.62 -5.61
CA LEU A 57 -14.22 6.43 -4.81
C LEU A 57 -13.17 7.52 -5.07
N TRP A 58 -12.94 7.85 -6.35
CA TRP A 58 -12.01 8.91 -6.70
C TRP A 58 -12.48 10.28 -6.21
N ARG A 59 -13.70 10.69 -6.56
CA ARG A 59 -14.28 12.01 -6.26
C ARG A 59 -14.36 12.28 -4.76
N ASP A 60 -14.81 11.29 -4.00
CA ASP A 60 -15.21 11.48 -2.60
C ASP A 60 -14.05 11.20 -1.63
N TYR A 61 -13.12 10.31 -2.00
CA TYR A 61 -12.06 9.86 -1.09
C TYR A 61 -10.66 10.12 -1.63
N VAL A 62 -10.30 9.64 -2.82
CA VAL A 62 -8.92 9.71 -3.31
C VAL A 62 -8.50 11.14 -3.63
N SER A 63 -9.31 11.90 -4.38
CA SER A 63 -8.98 13.28 -4.75
C SER A 63 -8.96 14.19 -3.52
N GLN A 64 -9.82 13.92 -2.54
CA GLN A 64 -9.86 14.62 -1.26
C GLN A 64 -8.74 14.19 -0.30
N ARG A 65 -8.02 13.10 -0.62
CA ARG A 65 -7.06 12.42 0.27
C ARG A 65 -7.69 12.13 1.64
N LYS A 66 -8.94 11.65 1.63
CA LYS A 66 -9.74 11.25 2.79
C LYS A 66 -9.67 9.72 2.94
N PRO A 67 -9.35 9.17 4.13
CA PRO A 67 -9.37 7.73 4.34
C PRO A 67 -10.80 7.19 4.31
N VAL A 68 -10.92 5.94 3.86
CA VAL A 68 -12.17 5.18 3.82
C VAL A 68 -11.86 3.71 4.06
N LEU A 69 -12.72 3.03 4.82
CA LEU A 69 -12.69 1.58 4.95
C LEU A 69 -13.64 0.99 3.90
N ILE A 70 -13.09 0.15 3.01
CA ILE A 70 -13.88 -0.58 2.02
C ILE A 70 -14.12 -2.00 2.55
N ARG A 71 -15.38 -2.31 2.86
CA ARG A 71 -15.83 -3.64 3.29
C ARG A 71 -16.06 -4.56 2.09
N GLY A 72 -15.84 -5.84 2.30
CA GLY A 72 -15.88 -6.86 1.26
C GLY A 72 -14.48 -7.23 0.78
N HIS A 73 -14.42 -7.94 -0.34
CA HIS A 73 -13.16 -8.39 -0.94
C HIS A 73 -13.26 -8.31 -2.45
N PHE A 74 -12.11 -8.40 -3.12
CA PHE A 74 -12.08 -8.61 -4.56
C PHE A 74 -12.91 -9.85 -4.94
N SER A 75 -13.93 -9.65 -5.76
CA SER A 75 -14.77 -10.72 -6.32
C SER A 75 -14.22 -11.26 -7.64
N ASP A 76 -13.04 -10.77 -8.06
CA ASP A 76 -12.34 -11.24 -9.24
C ASP A 76 -12.16 -12.76 -9.20
N ALA A 77 -12.46 -13.44 -10.31
CA ALA A 77 -12.38 -14.91 -10.38
C ALA A 77 -10.98 -15.45 -10.00
N GLY A 78 -9.93 -14.64 -10.18
CA GLY A 78 -8.55 -14.95 -9.80
C GLY A 78 -8.23 -14.77 -8.32
N TRP A 79 -9.07 -14.08 -7.54
CA TRP A 79 -8.85 -13.89 -6.11
C TRP A 79 -9.19 -15.17 -5.34
N LYS A 80 -8.17 -15.84 -4.80
CA LYS A 80 -8.31 -17.09 -4.04
C LYS A 80 -7.95 -16.95 -2.56
N ALA A 81 -7.43 -15.79 -2.14
CA ALA A 81 -6.91 -15.63 -0.80
C ALA A 81 -7.99 -15.85 0.27
N THR A 82 -9.17 -15.22 0.12
CA THR A 82 -10.27 -15.34 1.10
C THR A 82 -10.68 -16.79 1.36
N ALA A 83 -10.72 -17.63 0.32
CA ALA A 83 -11.21 -19.01 0.43
C ALA A 83 -10.11 -20.03 0.79
N LYS A 84 -8.83 -19.66 0.67
CA LYS A 84 -7.72 -20.62 0.67
C LYS A 84 -6.62 -20.30 1.68
N TRP A 85 -6.42 -19.03 2.01
CA TRP A 85 -5.29 -18.63 2.84
C TRP A 85 -5.63 -18.80 4.31
N ASP A 86 -5.09 -19.87 4.88
CA ASP A 86 -4.90 -20.06 6.31
C ASP A 86 -3.41 -20.32 6.59
N ASN A 87 -3.00 -20.32 7.86
CA ASN A 87 -1.60 -20.53 8.22
C ASN A 87 -1.07 -21.89 7.72
N ASN A 88 -1.88 -22.96 7.71
CA ASN A 88 -1.46 -24.29 7.25
C ASN A 88 -1.21 -24.30 5.73
N TYR A 89 -2.11 -23.69 4.97
CA TYR A 89 -1.99 -23.51 3.54
C TYR A 89 -0.77 -22.67 3.20
N LEU A 90 -0.60 -21.51 3.82
CA LEU A 90 0.50 -20.59 3.58
C LEU A 90 1.85 -21.21 3.94
N ARG A 91 1.92 -21.93 5.06
CA ARG A 91 3.11 -22.71 5.46
C ARG A 91 3.47 -23.75 4.42
N ARG A 92 2.49 -24.49 3.88
CA ARG A 92 2.73 -25.51 2.85
C ARG A 92 3.23 -24.93 1.53
N VAL A 93 2.62 -23.84 1.05
CA VAL A 93 2.93 -23.33 -0.30
C VAL A 93 4.07 -22.33 -0.34
N ALA A 94 4.36 -21.66 0.78
CA ALA A 94 5.32 -20.55 0.83
C ALA A 94 6.21 -20.60 2.08
N GLY A 95 6.20 -21.66 2.88
CA GLY A 95 6.93 -21.72 4.14
C GLY A 95 8.45 -21.50 4.00
N SER A 96 9.05 -21.95 2.90
CA SER A 96 10.48 -21.75 2.61
C SER A 96 10.81 -20.36 2.04
N ALA A 97 9.81 -19.53 1.73
CA ALA A 97 10.03 -18.21 1.16
C ALA A 97 10.82 -17.33 2.15
N PRO A 98 11.90 -16.67 1.70
CA PRO A 98 12.67 -15.78 2.55
C PRO A 98 11.92 -14.46 2.78
N LEU A 99 11.80 -14.06 4.04
CA LEU A 99 11.16 -12.81 4.46
C LEU A 99 12.16 -11.88 5.15
N ARG A 100 11.88 -10.57 5.07
CA ARG A 100 12.45 -9.54 5.94
C ARG A 100 11.36 -9.00 6.84
N VAL A 101 11.40 -9.40 8.10
CA VAL A 101 10.39 -9.03 9.11
C VAL A 101 10.93 -7.86 9.93
N GLU A 102 10.17 -6.77 10.03
CA GLU A 102 10.52 -5.68 10.93
C GLU A 102 10.30 -6.09 12.38
N LYS A 103 11.32 -5.88 13.22
CA LYS A 103 11.27 -6.16 14.65
C LYS A 103 11.18 -4.87 15.43
N ARG A 104 10.30 -4.85 16.43
CA ARG A 104 10.29 -3.84 17.50
C ARG A 104 11.11 -4.33 18.69
N ALA A 105 11.91 -3.45 19.28
CA ALA A 105 12.61 -3.74 20.52
C ALA A 105 11.69 -3.65 21.76
N GLY A 106 10.54 -2.97 21.65
CA GLY A 106 9.55 -2.81 22.72
C GLY A 106 8.25 -2.19 22.24
N GLN A 107 7.27 -2.01 23.14
CA GLN A 107 5.94 -1.48 22.80
C GLN A 107 5.95 -0.01 22.38
N THR A 108 6.95 0.76 22.83
CA THR A 108 7.15 2.18 22.49
C THR A 108 7.98 2.37 21.21
N ASP A 109 8.42 1.27 20.60
CA ASP A 109 9.17 1.29 19.34
C ASP A 109 8.21 1.44 18.15
N SER A 110 8.64 2.17 17.13
CA SER A 110 7.88 2.39 15.90
C SER A 110 8.40 1.53 14.76
N PHE A 111 7.50 1.13 13.87
CA PHE A 111 7.88 0.49 12.61
C PHE A 111 8.58 1.50 11.68
N GLY A 112 9.33 1.01 10.69
CA GLY A 112 10.05 1.85 9.73
C GLY A 112 11.41 2.37 10.19
N ARG A 113 11.94 1.92 11.34
CA ARG A 113 13.30 2.26 11.81
C ARG A 113 14.43 1.41 11.22
N GLY A 114 14.09 0.48 10.31
CA GLY A 114 15.07 -0.31 9.56
C GLY A 114 15.59 -1.57 10.27
N CYS A 115 15.16 -1.85 11.52
CA CYS A 115 15.49 -3.07 12.24
C CYS A 115 14.74 -4.27 11.62
N LYS A 116 15.41 -5.01 10.73
CA LYS A 116 14.84 -6.15 9.99
C LYS A 116 15.55 -7.44 10.36
N GLN A 117 14.77 -8.48 10.63
CA GLN A 117 15.25 -9.85 10.81
C GLN A 117 14.91 -10.66 9.56
N SER A 118 15.91 -11.39 9.04
CA SER A 118 15.67 -12.33 7.94
C SER A 118 15.24 -13.69 8.51
N MET A 119 14.17 -14.27 7.97
CA MET A 119 13.67 -15.59 8.38
C MET A 119 12.84 -16.23 7.26
N SER A 120 12.51 -17.52 7.37
CA SER A 120 11.54 -18.16 6.49
C SER A 120 10.10 -17.75 6.85
N PHE A 121 9.17 -17.86 5.91
CA PHE A 121 7.77 -17.60 6.22
C PHE A 121 7.21 -18.59 7.26
N ALA A 122 7.63 -19.85 7.23
CA ALA A 122 7.26 -20.83 8.27
C ALA A 122 7.72 -20.38 9.67
N SER A 123 8.96 -19.91 9.79
CA SER A 123 9.49 -19.39 11.07
C SER A 123 8.75 -18.12 11.53
N PHE A 124 8.28 -17.29 10.60
CA PHE A 124 7.44 -16.14 10.92
C PHE A 124 6.08 -16.58 11.47
N LEU A 125 5.43 -17.56 10.84
CA LEU A 125 4.16 -18.11 11.32
C LEU A 125 4.31 -18.72 12.72
N ASP A 126 5.42 -19.41 12.99
CA ASP A 126 5.73 -19.91 14.35
C ASP A 126 5.82 -18.77 15.38
N CYS A 127 6.25 -17.57 14.99
CA CYS A 127 6.25 -16.41 15.88
C CYS A 127 4.84 -15.88 16.11
N VAL A 128 4.04 -15.74 15.05
CA VAL A 128 2.65 -15.25 15.15
C VAL A 128 1.79 -16.14 16.04
N GLU A 129 1.96 -17.47 15.93
CA GLU A 129 1.16 -18.45 16.67
C GLU A 129 1.54 -18.51 18.17
N ARG A 130 2.75 -18.09 18.54
CA ARG A 130 3.18 -18.02 19.95
C ARG A 130 2.74 -16.73 20.66
N GLY A 131 2.46 -15.66 19.90
CA GLY A 131 2.31 -14.30 20.41
C GLY A 131 3.65 -13.63 20.76
#